data_AF-A0A3M1PAT4-F1
#
_entry.id   AF-A0A3M1PAT4-F1
#
_cell.length_a   1.000
_cell.length_b   1.000
_cell.length_c   1.000
_cell.angle_alpha   90.00
_cell.angle_beta   90.00
_cell.angle_gamma   90.00
#
_symmetry.space_group_name_H-M   'P 1'
#
loop_
_entity.id
_entity.type
_entity.pdbx_description
1 polymer ?
#
loop_
_entity_poly.entity_id
_entity_poly.type
_entity_poly.pdbx_seq_one_letter_code
_entity_poly.pdbx_strand_id
1 'polypeptide(L)'
;MECTTHTADVEELKPTRKDAQESDATYQQELLKVSKNAGLGGGTIVLGILLNYAGTVLATRVIGADAWGVFFLAQTILVNMVLFATLGLNQGALRYVALYQGRNDLARLKGTVLYCLKRVLVPGVVMTLLIFALAPAIADGVFKQPELNFALRMLILALPFWTATEVMTASLQGLRLIGPSTMVRYGVQPGLRLVLLALLFAVGLRLAGVVLATVLSMTLATGYAYWKLRQVSRGFWPETEPVFE
;
A
#
# COMPACT_ATOMS: atom_id res chain seq x y z
N MET A 1 3.38 61.95 -40.82
CA MET A 1 2.60 61.78 -39.58
C MET A 1 3.09 60.52 -38.93
N GLU A 2 3.86 60.72 -37.86
CA GLU A 2 4.70 59.73 -37.20
C GLU A 2 3.92 58.77 -36.29
N CYS A 3 4.59 57.63 -36.08
CA CYS A 3 4.42 56.54 -35.13
C CYS A 3 3.81 56.88 -33.75
N THR A 4 2.95 55.99 -33.21
CA THR A 4 3.09 55.52 -31.82
C THR A 4 2.49 54.12 -31.63
N THR A 5 3.39 53.15 -31.55
CA THR A 5 3.20 51.85 -30.92
C THR A 5 2.76 52.02 -29.47
N HIS A 6 1.56 51.55 -29.14
CA HIS A 6 1.10 51.42 -27.75
C HIS A 6 1.67 50.13 -27.16
N THR A 7 2.98 50.13 -26.89
CA THR A 7 3.60 49.23 -25.90
C THR A 7 3.24 49.79 -24.53
N ALA A 8 2.06 49.42 -24.02
CA ALA A 8 1.76 49.61 -22.61
C ALA A 8 2.66 48.66 -21.81
N ASP A 9 3.42 49.27 -20.91
CA ASP A 9 4.48 48.68 -20.11
C ASP A 9 4.09 47.34 -19.48
N VAL A 10 4.84 46.30 -19.86
CA VAL A 10 5.09 45.18 -18.95
C VAL A 10 6.05 45.73 -17.90
N GLU A 11 5.51 46.50 -16.96
CA GLU A 11 6.26 46.92 -15.79
C GLU A 11 6.72 45.66 -15.07
N GLU A 12 8.03 45.39 -15.15
CA GLU A 12 8.70 44.34 -14.39
C GLU A 12 8.35 44.53 -12.92
N LEU A 13 7.36 43.79 -12.43
CA LEU A 13 7.10 43.55 -11.02
C LEU A 13 8.33 42.83 -10.44
N LYS A 14 9.36 43.62 -10.12
CA LYS A 14 10.55 43.17 -9.41
C LYS A 14 10.08 42.71 -8.04
N PRO A 15 10.16 41.40 -7.71
CA PRO A 15 9.60 40.89 -6.47
C PRO A 15 10.24 41.65 -5.31
N THR A 16 9.42 42.15 -4.38
CA THR A 16 9.98 42.87 -3.25
C THR A 16 10.83 41.90 -2.43
N ARG A 17 11.87 42.41 -1.76
CA ARG A 17 12.79 41.57 -0.95
C ARG A 17 12.05 40.70 0.08
N LYS A 18 10.84 41.13 0.47
CA LYS A 18 9.93 40.44 1.38
C LYS A 18 9.26 39.22 0.72
N ASP A 19 8.79 39.36 -0.52
CA ASP A 19 8.16 38.26 -1.29
C ASP A 19 9.16 37.16 -1.64
N ALA A 20 10.40 37.55 -1.96
CA ALA A 20 11.50 36.61 -2.19
C ALA A 20 11.88 35.84 -0.91
N GLN A 21 11.96 36.52 0.24
CA GLN A 21 12.22 35.87 1.53
C GLN A 21 11.08 34.95 1.97
N GLU A 22 9.83 35.33 1.72
CA GLU A 22 8.65 34.52 2.07
C GLU A 22 8.56 33.27 1.20
N SER A 23 8.80 33.38 -0.11
CA SER A 23 8.88 32.25 -1.04
C SER A 23 10.01 31.28 -0.68
N ASP A 24 11.21 31.78 -0.35
CA ASP A 24 12.33 30.92 0.06
C ASP A 24 12.07 30.20 1.39
N ALA A 25 11.44 30.87 2.36
CA ALA A 25 11.06 30.27 3.64
C ALA A 25 9.98 29.19 3.47
N THR A 26 8.97 29.43 2.63
CA THR A 26 7.95 28.42 2.30
C THR A 26 8.58 27.24 1.55
N TYR A 27 9.48 27.48 0.60
CA TYR A 27 10.16 26.42 -0.16
C TYR A 27 11.06 25.55 0.74
N GLN A 28 11.85 26.16 1.63
CA GLN A 28 12.65 25.45 2.63
C GLN A 28 11.79 24.59 3.56
N GLN A 29 10.63 25.09 4.01
CA GLN A 29 9.69 24.33 4.83
C GLN A 29 9.11 23.14 4.07
N GLU A 30 8.75 23.30 2.80
CA GLU A 30 8.28 22.19 1.95
C GLU A 30 9.40 21.17 1.70
N LEU A 31 10.63 21.61 1.41
CA LEU A 31 11.79 20.72 1.28
C LEU A 31 12.09 19.94 2.56
N LEU A 32 12.03 20.61 3.73
CA LEU A 32 12.22 19.97 5.04
C LEU A 32 11.11 18.96 5.34
N LYS A 33 9.85 19.26 5.02
CA LYS A 33 8.73 18.32 5.16
C LYS A 33 8.92 17.09 4.26
N VAL A 34 9.31 17.31 3.00
CA VAL A 34 9.56 16.21 2.04
C VAL A 34 10.75 15.36 2.49
N SER A 35 11.86 15.98 2.88
CA SER A 35 13.07 15.30 3.35
C SER A 35 12.81 14.49 4.63
N LYS A 36 12.11 15.06 5.61
CA LYS A 36 11.74 14.37 6.85
C LYS A 36 10.81 13.18 6.59
N ASN A 37 9.83 13.33 5.69
CA ASN A 37 8.94 12.25 5.30
C ASN A 37 9.65 11.15 4.49
N ALA A 38 10.60 11.53 3.62
CA ALA A 38 11.42 10.59 2.87
C ALA A 38 12.39 9.82 3.78
N GLY A 39 13.03 10.49 4.74
CA GLY A 39 13.93 9.87 5.72
C GLY A 39 13.21 8.88 6.63
N LEU A 40 12.04 9.25 7.16
CA LEU A 40 11.18 8.33 7.93
C LEU A 40 10.69 7.17 7.07
N GLY A 41 10.33 7.43 5.81
CA GLY A 41 9.93 6.39 4.86
C GLY A 41 11.03 5.39 4.58
N GLY A 42 12.21 5.87 4.21
CA GLY A 42 13.40 5.06 3.92
C GLY A 42 13.84 4.22 5.11
N GLY A 43 13.92 4.81 6.31
CA GLY A 43 14.29 4.07 7.52
C GLY A 43 13.32 2.92 7.83
N THR A 44 12.02 3.15 7.63
CA THR A 44 11.00 2.11 7.83
C THR A 44 11.11 0.98 6.80
N ILE A 45 11.46 1.31 5.54
CA ILE A 45 11.67 0.31 4.48
C ILE A 45 12.83 -0.61 4.84
N VAL A 46 13.98 -0.04 5.22
CA VAL A 46 15.18 -0.81 5.61
C VAL A 46 14.87 -1.71 6.80
N LEU A 47 14.21 -1.16 7.83
CA LEU A 47 13.78 -1.93 8.99
C LEU A 47 12.86 -3.09 8.58
N GLY A 48 11.87 -2.83 7.73
CA GLY A 48 10.95 -3.86 7.23
C GLY A 48 11.64 -4.99 6.45
N ILE A 49 12.65 -4.66 5.64
CA ILE A 49 13.46 -5.66 4.92
C ILE A 49 14.22 -6.55 5.91
N LEU A 50 14.87 -5.94 6.91
CA LEU A 50 15.59 -6.68 7.95
C LEU A 50 14.66 -7.61 8.75
N LEU A 51 13.49 -7.12 9.14
CA LEU A 51 12.47 -7.93 9.82
C LEU A 51 12.00 -9.09 8.95
N ASN A 52 11.74 -8.85 7.66
CA ASN A 52 11.30 -9.89 6.74
C ASN A 52 12.37 -10.96 6.54
N TYR A 53 13.62 -10.54 6.41
CA TYR A 53 14.77 -11.44 6.32
C TYR A 53 14.93 -12.28 7.58
N ALA A 54 14.86 -11.66 8.77
CA ALA A 54 14.91 -12.37 10.04
C ALA A 54 13.78 -13.41 10.15
N GLY A 55 12.55 -13.04 9.80
CA GLY A 55 11.40 -13.95 9.77
C GLY A 55 11.58 -15.11 8.79
N THR A 56 12.20 -14.85 7.63
CA THR A 56 12.52 -15.88 6.63
C THR A 56 13.54 -16.88 7.17
N VAL A 57 14.62 -16.40 7.80
CA VAL A 57 15.67 -17.25 8.41
C VAL A 57 15.10 -18.09 9.56
N LEU A 58 14.29 -17.49 10.42
CA LEU A 58 13.60 -18.21 11.49
C LEU A 58 12.70 -19.32 10.93
N ALA A 59 11.91 -19.02 9.91
CA ALA A 59 10.99 -19.99 9.33
C ALA A 59 11.72 -21.14 8.62
N THR A 60 12.79 -20.86 7.87
CA THR A 60 13.59 -21.91 7.21
C THR A 60 14.26 -22.83 8.21
N ARG A 61 14.73 -22.31 9.35
CA ARG A 61 15.38 -23.14 10.38
C ARG A 61 14.41 -24.06 11.12
N VAL A 62 13.17 -23.65 11.34
CA VAL A 62 12.21 -24.44 12.13
C VAL A 62 11.44 -25.45 11.29
N ILE A 63 11.05 -25.08 10.07
CA ILE A 63 10.16 -25.89 9.21
C ILE A 63 10.97 -26.71 8.20
N GLY A 64 12.22 -26.30 7.94
CA GLY A 64 13.06 -26.87 6.88
C GLY A 64 12.90 -26.13 5.56
N ALA A 65 13.93 -26.21 4.72
CA ALA A 65 13.97 -25.52 3.43
C ALA A 65 12.90 -25.98 2.44
N ASP A 66 12.50 -27.26 2.53
CA ASP A 66 11.54 -27.87 1.60
C ASP A 66 10.14 -27.25 1.75
N ALA A 67 9.60 -27.28 2.97
CA ALA A 67 8.31 -26.68 3.33
C ALA A 67 8.28 -25.15 3.13
N TRP A 68 9.40 -24.46 3.37
CA TRP A 68 9.51 -23.03 3.07
C TRP A 68 9.47 -22.74 1.56
N GLY A 69 10.02 -23.64 0.74
CA GLY A 69 9.92 -23.58 -0.71
C GLY A 69 8.47 -23.65 -1.18
N VAL A 70 7.68 -24.58 -0.65
CA VAL A 70 6.23 -24.70 -0.94
C VAL A 70 5.49 -23.41 -0.60
N PHE A 71 5.78 -22.81 0.56
CA PHE A 71 5.21 -21.53 0.95
C PHE A 71 5.60 -20.40 -0.02
N PHE A 72 6.88 -20.33 -0.41
CA PHE A 72 7.36 -19.32 -1.37
C PHE A 72 6.70 -19.46 -2.73
N LEU A 73 6.48 -20.70 -3.20
CA LEU A 73 5.74 -20.95 -4.44
C LEU A 73 4.31 -20.42 -4.36
N ALA A 74 3.58 -20.77 -3.29
CA ALA A 74 2.23 -20.27 -3.06
C ALA A 74 2.19 -18.74 -2.94
N GLN A 75 3.19 -18.15 -2.26
CA GLN A 75 3.31 -16.70 -2.12
C GLN A 75 3.57 -16.01 -3.46
N THR A 76 4.45 -16.56 -4.31
CA THR A 76 4.71 -16.01 -5.65
C THR A 76 3.45 -16.03 -6.49
N ILE A 77 2.67 -17.12 -6.46
CA ILE A 77 1.37 -17.17 -7.15
C ILE A 77 0.45 -16.07 -6.63
N LEU A 78 0.33 -15.92 -5.31
CA LEU A 78 -0.50 -14.88 -4.69
C LEU A 78 -0.10 -13.47 -5.16
N VAL A 79 1.20 -13.14 -5.14
CA VAL A 79 1.69 -11.81 -5.54
C VAL A 79 1.36 -11.49 -7.00
N ASN A 80 1.53 -12.46 -7.90
CA ASN A 80 1.14 -12.30 -9.30
C ASN A 80 -0.38 -12.08 -9.43
N MET A 81 -1.17 -12.80 -8.65
CA MET A 81 -2.63 -12.69 -8.70
C MET A 81 -3.13 -11.37 -8.10
N VAL A 82 -2.45 -10.82 -7.09
CA VAL A 82 -2.68 -9.47 -6.59
C VAL A 82 -2.42 -8.43 -7.68
N LEU A 83 -1.35 -8.60 -8.47
CA LEU A 83 -1.04 -7.71 -9.59
C LEU A 83 -2.20 -7.69 -10.61
N PHE A 84 -2.71 -8.86 -10.98
CA PHE A 84 -3.86 -8.98 -11.88
C PHE A 84 -5.14 -8.44 -11.25
N ALA A 85 -5.43 -8.76 -9.99
CA ALA A 85 -6.65 -8.32 -9.29
C ALA A 85 -6.69 -6.80 -9.09
N THR A 86 -5.54 -6.16 -8.94
CA THR A 86 -5.46 -4.71 -8.77
C THR A 86 -5.72 -3.97 -10.09
N LEU A 87 -5.52 -4.59 -11.27
CA LEU A 87 -5.78 -4.00 -12.59
C LEU A 87 -5.18 -2.58 -12.77
N GLY A 88 -4.08 -2.26 -12.09
CA GLY A 88 -3.47 -0.93 -12.08
C GLY A 88 -4.25 0.16 -11.32
N LEU A 89 -5.32 -0.18 -10.59
CA LEU A 89 -6.07 0.76 -9.73
C LEU A 89 -5.18 1.42 -8.68
N ASN A 90 -4.10 0.78 -8.24
CA ASN A 90 -3.17 1.41 -7.29
C ASN A 90 -2.49 2.65 -7.91
N GLN A 91 -2.01 2.57 -9.16
CA GLN A 91 -1.40 3.68 -9.86
C GLN A 91 -2.43 4.75 -10.23
N GLY A 92 -3.64 4.32 -10.59
CA GLY A 92 -4.78 5.23 -10.80
C GLY A 92 -5.10 6.03 -9.53
N ALA A 93 -5.27 5.34 -8.40
CA ALA A 93 -5.54 5.98 -7.12
C ALA A 93 -4.42 6.95 -6.73
N LEU A 94 -3.15 6.55 -6.85
CA LEU A 94 -1.99 7.41 -6.58
C LEU A 94 -2.04 8.70 -7.41
N ARG A 95 -2.25 8.59 -8.73
CA ARG A 95 -2.24 9.72 -9.65
C ARG A 95 -3.43 10.67 -9.44
N TYR A 96 -4.65 10.12 -9.37
CA TYR A 96 -5.85 10.94 -9.22
C TYR A 96 -5.91 11.62 -7.85
N VAL A 97 -5.53 10.92 -6.78
CA VAL A 97 -5.47 11.50 -5.43
C VAL A 97 -4.44 12.64 -5.38
N ALA A 98 -3.26 12.47 -5.98
CA ALA A 98 -2.25 13.53 -6.06
C ALA A 98 -2.74 14.75 -6.87
N LEU A 99 -3.48 14.52 -7.96
CA LEU A 99 -4.05 15.59 -8.78
C LEU A 99 -5.12 16.40 -8.02
N TYR A 100 -6.06 15.73 -7.35
CA TYR A 100 -7.11 16.41 -6.58
C TYR A 100 -6.58 17.09 -5.32
N GLN A 101 -5.54 16.53 -4.69
CA GLN A 101 -4.84 17.20 -3.60
C GLN A 101 -4.22 18.53 -4.08
N GLY A 102 -3.58 18.55 -5.25
CA GLY A 102 -3.01 19.78 -5.82
C GLY A 102 -4.04 20.85 -6.18
N ARG A 103 -5.31 20.46 -6.35
CA ARG A 103 -6.43 21.37 -6.65
C ARG A 103 -7.26 21.76 -5.41
N ASN A 104 -6.88 21.28 -4.21
CA ASN A 104 -7.63 21.46 -2.95
C ASN A 104 -9.11 20.98 -3.01
N ASP A 105 -9.48 20.14 -3.97
CA ASP A 105 -10.84 19.63 -4.12
C ASP A 105 -11.02 18.35 -3.28
N LEU A 106 -11.33 18.56 -2.00
CA LEU A 106 -11.43 17.49 -1.02
C LEU A 106 -12.59 16.54 -1.30
N ALA A 107 -13.69 16.99 -1.91
CA ALA A 107 -14.88 16.18 -2.16
C ALA A 107 -14.63 15.09 -3.20
N ARG A 108 -14.00 15.46 -4.33
CA ARG A 108 -13.61 14.50 -5.39
C ARG A 108 -12.51 13.55 -4.95
N LEU A 109 -11.65 14.00 -4.05
CA LEU A 109 -10.63 13.15 -3.43
C LEU A 109 -11.29 12.01 -2.64
N LYS A 110 -12.33 12.30 -1.83
CA LYS A 110 -13.08 11.25 -1.10
C LYS A 110 -13.73 10.26 -2.05
N GLY A 111 -14.40 10.79 -3.08
CA GLY A 111 -15.10 10.00 -4.09
C GLY A 111 -14.15 9.03 -4.77
N THR A 112 -12.97 9.50 -5.18
CA THR A 112 -11.94 8.69 -5.84
C THR A 112 -11.44 7.56 -4.93
N VAL A 113 -11.07 7.84 -3.68
CA VAL A 113 -10.56 6.81 -2.76
C VAL A 113 -11.61 5.75 -2.46
N LEU A 114 -12.85 6.16 -2.18
CA LEU A 114 -13.94 5.23 -1.89
C LEU A 114 -14.31 4.39 -3.10
N TYR A 115 -14.31 5.00 -4.29
CA TYR A 115 -14.56 4.32 -5.55
C TYR A 115 -13.49 3.29 -5.89
N CYS A 116 -12.20 3.65 -5.79
CA CYS A 116 -11.10 2.72 -5.99
C CYS A 116 -11.17 1.56 -4.99
N LEU A 117 -11.47 1.83 -3.73
CA LEU A 117 -11.57 0.79 -2.70
C LEU A 117 -12.75 -0.16 -2.95
N LYS A 118 -13.92 0.37 -3.33
CA LYS A 118 -15.10 -0.44 -3.66
C LYS A 118 -14.88 -1.26 -4.92
N ARG A 119 -14.23 -0.68 -5.94
CA ARG A 119 -13.98 -1.34 -7.22
C ARG A 119 -12.86 -2.35 -7.18
N VAL A 120 -11.86 -2.22 -6.30
CA VAL A 120 -10.78 -3.23 -6.19
C VAL A 120 -11.23 -4.51 -5.48
N LEU A 121 -12.26 -4.44 -4.63
CA LEU A 121 -12.78 -5.62 -3.93
C LEU A 121 -13.47 -6.60 -4.89
N VAL A 122 -14.14 -6.12 -5.93
CA VAL A 122 -14.82 -6.98 -6.92
C VAL A 122 -13.83 -7.93 -7.64
N PRO A 123 -12.78 -7.45 -8.34
CA PRO A 123 -11.79 -8.32 -8.97
C PRO A 123 -10.99 -9.12 -7.93
N GLY A 124 -10.75 -8.58 -6.74
CA GLY A 124 -10.12 -9.32 -5.64
C GLY A 124 -10.91 -10.57 -5.25
N VAL A 125 -12.20 -10.44 -4.96
CA VAL A 125 -13.07 -11.57 -4.60
C VAL A 125 -13.23 -12.55 -5.77
N VAL A 126 -13.40 -12.06 -7.00
CA VAL A 126 -13.50 -12.91 -8.19
C VAL A 126 -12.23 -13.75 -8.38
N MET A 127 -11.05 -13.14 -8.25
CA MET A 127 -9.77 -13.85 -8.36
C MET A 127 -9.56 -14.86 -7.21
N THR A 128 -9.95 -14.50 -5.99
CA THR A 128 -9.94 -15.42 -4.85
C THR A 128 -10.78 -16.66 -5.13
N LEU A 129 -12.02 -16.51 -5.60
CA LEU A 129 -12.91 -17.64 -5.90
C LEU A 129 -12.37 -18.50 -7.04
N LEU A 130 -11.87 -17.88 -8.10
CA LEU A 130 -11.30 -18.57 -9.26
C LEU A 130 -10.11 -19.43 -8.84
N ILE A 131 -9.16 -18.86 -8.10
CA ILE A 131 -7.95 -19.59 -7.69
C ILE A 131 -8.25 -20.60 -6.59
N PHE A 132 -9.21 -20.33 -5.70
CA PHE A 132 -9.65 -21.32 -4.72
C PHE A 132 -10.20 -22.58 -5.39
N ALA A 133 -10.96 -22.43 -6.48
CA ALA A 133 -11.45 -23.55 -7.29
C ALA A 133 -10.33 -24.25 -8.08
N LEU A 134 -9.37 -23.49 -8.61
CA LEU A 134 -8.22 -24.02 -9.38
C LEU A 134 -7.09 -24.57 -8.50
N ALA A 135 -7.08 -24.29 -7.20
CA ALA A 135 -6.04 -24.71 -6.26
C ALA A 135 -5.68 -26.20 -6.33
N PRO A 136 -6.64 -27.16 -6.34
CA PRO A 136 -6.30 -28.57 -6.48
C PRO A 136 -5.66 -28.89 -7.84
N ALA A 137 -6.16 -28.30 -8.94
CA ALA A 137 -5.60 -28.51 -10.27
C ALA A 137 -4.16 -27.98 -10.40
N ILE A 138 -3.84 -26.85 -9.73
CA ILE A 138 -2.49 -26.28 -9.70
C ILE A 138 -1.55 -27.15 -8.85
N ALA A 139 -2.01 -27.59 -7.67
CA ALA A 139 -1.21 -28.38 -6.75
C ALA A 139 -0.86 -29.76 -7.31
N ASP A 140 -1.85 -30.47 -7.86
CA ASP A 140 -1.68 -31.85 -8.31
C ASP A 140 -1.16 -31.91 -9.76
N GLY A 141 -1.57 -30.98 -10.62
CA GLY A 141 -1.21 -30.97 -12.04
C GLY A 141 0.16 -30.36 -12.34
N VAL A 142 0.44 -29.17 -11.80
CA VAL A 142 1.64 -28.39 -12.15
C VAL A 142 2.81 -28.71 -11.23
N PHE A 143 2.57 -28.71 -9.91
CA PHE A 143 3.63 -28.81 -8.92
C PHE A 143 3.79 -30.21 -8.30
N LYS A 144 2.80 -31.10 -8.45
CA LYS A 144 2.79 -32.48 -7.93
C LYS A 144 3.11 -32.55 -6.42
N GLN A 145 2.68 -31.54 -5.66
CA GLN A 145 2.91 -31.45 -4.23
C GLN A 145 1.58 -31.18 -3.50
N PRO A 146 1.03 -32.16 -2.77
CA PRO A 146 -0.27 -32.01 -2.11
C PRO A 146 -0.26 -30.97 -0.99
N GLU A 147 0.90 -30.71 -0.38
CA GLU A 147 1.09 -29.67 0.63
C GLU A 147 0.83 -28.25 0.09
N LEU A 148 1.04 -28.05 -1.22
CA LEU A 148 0.78 -26.76 -1.88
C LEU A 148 -0.71 -26.42 -1.88
N ASN A 149 -1.60 -27.42 -1.98
CA ASN A 149 -3.04 -27.20 -2.01
C ASN A 149 -3.53 -26.47 -0.74
N PHE A 150 -3.08 -26.94 0.42
CA PHE A 150 -3.43 -26.33 1.70
C PHE A 150 -2.86 -24.91 1.83
N ALA A 151 -1.57 -24.72 1.51
CA ALA A 151 -0.92 -23.43 1.58
C ALA A 151 -1.59 -22.41 0.65
N LEU A 152 -1.88 -22.81 -0.60
CA LEU A 152 -2.48 -21.94 -1.61
C LEU A 152 -3.91 -21.55 -1.24
N ARG A 153 -4.77 -22.50 -0.82
CA ARG A 153 -6.16 -22.20 -0.42
C ARG A 153 -6.24 -21.21 0.74
N MET A 154 -5.37 -21.35 1.73
CA MET A 154 -5.35 -20.42 2.85
C MET A 154 -4.76 -19.05 2.46
N LEU A 155 -3.67 -19.02 1.69
CA LEU A 155 -3.06 -17.77 1.23
C LEU A 155 -4.00 -16.96 0.33
N ILE A 156 -4.81 -17.63 -0.49
CA ILE A 156 -5.72 -16.95 -1.42
C ILE A 156 -6.86 -16.22 -0.73
N LEU A 157 -7.25 -16.65 0.47
CA LEU A 157 -8.22 -15.92 1.30
C LEU A 157 -7.69 -14.55 1.74
N ALA A 158 -6.37 -14.35 1.75
CA ALA A 158 -5.75 -13.06 2.06
C ALA A 158 -5.64 -12.12 0.84
N LEU A 159 -5.89 -12.62 -0.38
CA LEU A 159 -5.83 -11.83 -1.62
C LEU A 159 -6.70 -10.55 -1.59
N PRO A 160 -8.01 -10.59 -1.23
CA PRO A 160 -8.85 -9.39 -1.33
C PRO A 160 -8.44 -8.32 -0.29
N PHE A 161 -7.87 -8.77 0.83
CA PHE A 161 -7.29 -7.90 1.86
C PHE A 161 -5.97 -7.27 1.38
N TRP A 162 -5.13 -8.05 0.68
CA TRP A 162 -3.91 -7.53 0.08
C TRP A 162 -4.23 -6.42 -0.92
N THR A 163 -5.13 -6.67 -1.87
CA THR A 163 -5.49 -5.71 -2.92
C THR A 163 -6.10 -4.44 -2.33
N ALA A 164 -6.93 -4.56 -1.28
CA ALA A 164 -7.47 -3.41 -0.57
C ALA A 164 -6.36 -2.59 0.11
N THR A 165 -5.42 -3.25 0.78
CA THR A 165 -4.29 -2.58 1.44
C THR A 165 -3.39 -1.85 0.44
N GLU A 166 -3.15 -2.42 -0.73
CA GLU A 166 -2.38 -1.78 -1.80
C GLU A 166 -3.05 -0.48 -2.29
N VAL A 167 -4.36 -0.50 -2.53
CA VAL A 167 -5.10 0.71 -2.96
C VAL A 167 -5.15 1.76 -1.87
N MET A 168 -5.36 1.36 -0.61
CA MET A 168 -5.30 2.29 0.52
C MET A 168 -3.92 2.94 0.63
N THR A 169 -2.87 2.13 0.58
CA THR A 169 -1.49 2.60 0.70
C THR A 169 -1.12 3.53 -0.45
N ALA A 170 -1.54 3.22 -1.69
CA ALA A 170 -1.37 4.09 -2.85
C ALA A 170 -2.13 5.42 -2.71
N SER A 171 -3.33 5.39 -2.13
CA SER A 171 -4.10 6.61 -1.82
C SER A 171 -3.39 7.48 -0.78
N LEU A 172 -2.82 6.88 0.27
CA LEU A 172 -2.01 7.61 1.27
C LEU A 172 -0.76 8.24 0.66
N GLN A 173 -0.09 7.53 -0.26
CA GLN A 173 1.06 8.07 -1.00
C GLN A 173 0.65 9.24 -1.88
N GLY A 174 -0.53 9.15 -2.52
CA GLY A 174 -1.10 10.24 -3.32
C GLY A 174 -1.35 11.52 -2.52
N LEU A 175 -1.64 11.39 -1.23
CA LEU A 175 -1.78 12.50 -0.29
C LEU A 175 -0.43 13.09 0.19
N ARG A 176 0.70 12.69 -0.39
CA ARG A 176 2.07 13.03 0.06
C ARG A 176 2.38 12.61 1.50
N LEU A 177 1.56 11.74 2.08
CA LEU A 177 1.75 11.15 3.41
C LEU A 177 2.58 9.86 3.29
N ILE A 178 3.84 10.01 2.88
CA ILE A 178 4.75 8.88 2.62
C ILE A 178 5.00 8.08 3.91
N GLY A 179 5.26 8.77 5.04
CA GLY A 179 5.53 8.12 6.34
C GLY A 179 4.40 7.19 6.81
N PRO A 180 3.12 7.63 6.80
CA PRO A 180 2.00 6.76 7.12
C PRO A 180 1.87 5.51 6.26
N SER A 181 2.10 5.64 4.95
CA SER A 181 2.06 4.55 3.96
C SER A 181 3.19 3.54 4.19
N THR A 182 4.43 4.01 4.36
CA THR A 182 5.58 3.14 4.60
C THR A 182 5.48 2.43 5.95
N MET A 183 4.90 3.06 6.97
CA MET A 183 4.66 2.43 8.27
C MET A 183 3.70 1.24 8.17
N VAL A 184 2.64 1.35 7.35
CA VAL A 184 1.69 0.24 7.15
C VAL A 184 2.36 -0.91 6.40
N ARG A 185 3.05 -0.61 5.29
CA ARG A 185 3.61 -1.62 4.38
C ARG A 185 4.89 -2.29 4.90
N TYR A 186 5.76 -1.53 5.57
CA TYR A 186 7.10 -1.98 5.97
C TYR A 186 7.32 -2.00 7.48
N GLY A 187 6.43 -1.44 8.29
CA GLY A 187 6.51 -1.52 9.75
C GLY A 187 5.54 -2.55 10.31
N VAL A 188 4.25 -2.24 10.22
CA VAL A 188 3.17 -3.01 10.86
C VAL A 188 3.07 -4.41 10.26
N GLN A 189 3.02 -4.55 8.94
CA GLN A 189 2.88 -5.85 8.30
C GLN A 189 4.03 -6.84 8.62
N PRO A 190 5.32 -6.50 8.43
CA PRO A 190 6.41 -7.42 8.76
C PRO A 190 6.63 -7.60 10.27
N GLY A 191 6.41 -6.56 11.10
CA GLY A 191 6.47 -6.66 12.56
C GLY A 191 5.43 -7.61 13.12
N LEU A 192 4.18 -7.46 12.67
CA LEU A 192 3.07 -8.29 13.10
C LEU A 192 3.24 -9.74 12.60
N ARG A 193 3.72 -9.92 11.36
CA ARG A 193 4.08 -11.24 10.84
C ARG A 193 5.11 -11.93 11.71
N LEU A 194 6.18 -11.24 12.15
CA LEU A 194 7.21 -11.81 13.01
C LEU A 194 6.66 -12.22 14.38
N VAL A 195 5.85 -11.37 15.01
CA VAL A 195 5.23 -11.66 16.31
C VAL A 195 4.28 -12.87 16.21
N LEU A 196 3.41 -12.92 15.20
CA LEU A 196 2.52 -14.06 15.00
C LEU A 196 3.28 -15.33 14.62
N LEU A 197 4.34 -15.22 13.82
CA LEU A 197 5.19 -16.35 13.47
C LEU A 197 5.83 -16.96 14.72
N ALA A 198 6.40 -16.12 15.60
CA ALA A 198 6.95 -16.56 16.88
C ALA A 198 5.89 -17.19 17.80
N LEU A 199 4.68 -16.60 17.84
CA LEU A 199 3.59 -17.07 18.70
C LEU A 199 2.99 -18.39 18.21
N LEU A 200 2.80 -18.58 16.90
CA LEU A 200 2.31 -19.84 16.33
C LEU A 200 3.38 -20.93 16.33
N PHE A 201 4.67 -20.58 16.29
CA PHE A 201 5.74 -21.55 16.53
C PHE A 201 5.72 -22.12 17.95
N ALA A 202 5.36 -21.32 18.96
CA ALA A 202 5.19 -21.80 20.32
C ALA A 202 4.06 -22.83 20.47
N VAL A 203 3.09 -22.84 19.54
CA VAL A 203 1.96 -23.80 19.50
C VAL A 203 2.29 -25.07 18.70
N GLY A 204 3.46 -25.13 18.03
CA GLY A 204 3.93 -26.34 17.32
C GLY A 204 3.34 -26.57 15.92
N LEU A 205 2.57 -25.61 15.38
CA LEU A 205 2.06 -25.67 14.01
C LEU A 205 3.17 -25.30 13.02
N ARG A 206 3.64 -26.29 12.24
CA ARG A 206 4.71 -26.12 11.21
C ARG A 206 4.26 -25.25 10.03
N LEU A 207 3.74 -25.87 8.97
CA LEU A 207 3.35 -25.18 7.73
C LEU A 207 2.09 -24.33 7.93
N ALA A 208 1.09 -24.89 8.62
CA ALA A 208 -0.17 -24.19 8.93
C ALA A 208 0.06 -22.94 9.80
N GLY A 209 1.07 -22.96 10.67
CA GLY A 209 1.39 -21.83 11.53
C GLY A 209 1.85 -20.60 10.74
N VAL A 210 2.75 -20.80 9.77
CA VAL A 210 3.23 -19.69 8.91
C VAL A 210 2.11 -19.13 8.05
N VAL A 211 1.31 -20.01 7.47
CA VAL A 211 0.23 -19.63 6.58
C VAL A 211 -0.84 -18.84 7.35
N LEU A 212 -1.29 -19.35 8.49
CA LEU A 212 -2.24 -18.64 9.35
C LEU A 212 -1.68 -17.33 9.91
N ALA A 213 -0.41 -17.31 10.32
CA ALA A 213 0.26 -16.09 10.77
C ALA A 213 0.27 -15.03 9.66
N THR A 214 0.53 -15.43 8.42
CA THR A 214 0.57 -14.52 7.27
C THR A 214 -0.83 -13.98 6.98
N VAL A 215 -1.85 -14.83 6.93
CA VAL A 215 -3.24 -14.41 6.71
C VAL A 215 -3.70 -13.45 7.82
N LEU A 216 -3.53 -13.83 9.09
CA LEU A 216 -3.92 -13.01 10.23
C LEU A 216 -3.18 -11.67 10.27
N SER A 217 -1.87 -11.67 9.99
CA SER A 217 -1.08 -10.44 9.92
C SER A 217 -1.59 -9.49 8.85
N MET A 218 -2.04 -10.03 7.71
CA MET A 218 -2.55 -9.23 6.61
C MET A 218 -3.94 -8.67 6.90
N THR A 219 -4.83 -9.46 7.50
CA THR A 219 -6.15 -8.98 7.91
C THR A 219 -6.02 -7.86 8.94
N LEU A 220 -5.14 -8.03 9.93
CA LEU A 220 -4.86 -7.01 10.94
C LEU A 220 -4.18 -5.76 10.35
N ALA A 221 -3.22 -5.93 9.43
CA ALA A 221 -2.59 -4.83 8.71
C ALA A 221 -3.60 -4.04 7.88
N THR A 222 -4.54 -4.72 7.22
CA THR A 222 -5.64 -4.08 6.47
C THR A 222 -6.54 -3.29 7.41
N GLY A 223 -6.89 -3.84 8.58
CA GLY A 223 -7.67 -3.16 9.61
C GLY A 223 -6.96 -1.91 10.14
N TYR A 224 -5.65 -1.99 10.38
CA TYR A 224 -4.84 -0.83 10.79
C TYR A 224 -4.72 0.21 9.68
N ALA A 225 -4.54 -0.21 8.42
CA ALA A 225 -4.53 0.67 7.25
C ALA A 225 -5.86 1.43 7.11
N TYR A 226 -6.98 0.72 7.26
CA TYR A 226 -8.32 1.30 7.25
C TYR A 226 -8.53 2.28 8.42
N TRP A 227 -8.12 1.90 9.63
CA TRP A 227 -8.21 2.77 10.81
C TRP A 227 -7.40 4.06 10.63
N LYS A 228 -6.17 3.94 10.13
CA LYS A 228 -5.28 5.08 9.87
C LYS A 228 -5.81 5.96 8.75
N LEU A 229 -6.33 5.37 7.68
CA LEU A 229 -7.01 6.11 6.60
C LEU A 229 -8.22 6.87 7.16
N ARG A 230 -9.01 6.25 8.05
CA ARG A 230 -10.17 6.88 8.70
C ARG A 230 -9.77 8.00 9.68
N GLN A 231 -8.63 7.87 10.34
CA GLN A 231 -8.09 8.89 11.24
C GLN A 231 -7.57 10.09 10.45
N VAL A 232 -6.82 9.85 9.37
CA VAL A 232 -6.34 10.89 8.45
C VAL A 232 -7.52 11.58 7.75
N SER A 233 -8.53 10.82 7.32
CA SER A 233 -9.74 11.40 6.73
C SER A 233 -10.51 12.26 7.74
N ARG A 234 -10.54 11.90 9.03
CA ARG A 234 -11.17 12.75 10.06
C ARG A 234 -10.43 14.07 10.33
N GLY A 235 -9.11 14.10 10.13
CA GLY A 235 -8.32 15.32 10.35
C GLY A 235 -8.33 16.29 9.16
N PHE A 236 -8.47 15.77 7.93
CA PHE A 236 -8.44 16.58 6.70
C PHE A 236 -9.83 16.95 6.16
N TRP A 237 -10.91 16.30 6.62
CA TRP A 237 -12.22 16.37 5.98
C TRP A 237 -13.28 16.97 6.93
N PRO A 238 -13.64 18.26 6.80
CA PRO A 238 -14.96 18.70 7.22
C PRO A 238 -16.03 17.98 6.36
N GLU A 239 -17.27 18.01 6.81
CA GLU A 239 -18.46 17.32 6.29
C GLU A 239 -18.82 17.68 4.83
N THR A 240 -18.00 17.28 3.87
CA THR A 240 -18.31 17.39 2.45
C THR A 240 -18.76 16.05 1.88
N GLU A 241 -19.92 16.05 1.23
CA GLU A 241 -20.49 14.91 0.53
C GLU A 241 -19.58 14.48 -0.64
N PRO A 242 -19.37 13.17 -0.85
CA PRO A 242 -18.52 12.68 -1.93
C PRO A 242 -19.20 12.92 -3.28
N VAL A 243 -18.53 13.68 -4.16
CA VAL A 243 -18.93 13.84 -5.56
C VAL A 243 -18.24 12.76 -6.38
N PHE A 244 -19.03 11.92 -7.04
CA PHE A 244 -18.56 10.90 -7.98
C PHE A 244 -18.68 11.49 -9.39
N GLU A 245 -17.55 11.71 -10.07
CA GLU A 245 -17.50 11.92 -11.53
C GLU A 245 -17.23 10.58 -12.24
#